data_AF-A0A2N3I9M0-F1
#
_entry.id   AF-A0A2N3I9M0-F1
#
_cell.length_a   1.000
_cell.length_b   1.000
_cell.length_c   1.000
_cell.angle_alpha   90.00
_cell.angle_beta   90.00
_cell.angle_gamma   90.00
#
_symmetry.space_group_name_H-M   'P 1'
#
loop_
_entity.id
_entity.type
_entity.pdbx_description
1 polymer ?
#
loop_
_entity_poly.entity_id
_entity_poly.type
_entity_poly.pdbx_seq_one_letter_code
_entity_poly.pdbx_strand_id
1 'polypeptide(L)'
;MSVKRLRKELYEKEGLRIRVYTSATNSEIASDDSTLRKVSFMRIPTSFIELRGNMLVDNFEKLFLERFGVRIEVLGKDGEAVSKDLSLNKANLKEQVV
;
A
#
# COMPACT_ATOMS: atom_id res chain seq x y z
N MET A 1 11.80 6.84 5.23
CA MET A 1 10.76 7.71 4.63
C MET A 1 9.52 7.76 5.52
N SER A 2 8.66 8.78 5.37
CA SER A 2 7.37 8.88 6.08
C SER A 2 6.25 8.12 5.39
N VAL A 3 5.18 7.80 6.13
CA VAL A 3 3.94 7.21 5.61
C VAL A 3 3.30 8.12 4.56
N LYS A 4 3.26 9.44 4.82
CA LYS A 4 2.79 10.44 3.86
C LYS A 4 3.52 10.34 2.52
N ARG A 5 4.85 10.22 2.55
CA ARG A 5 5.67 10.11 1.35
C ARG A 5 5.40 8.80 0.60
N LEU A 6 5.26 7.68 1.30
CA LEU A 6 4.92 6.40 0.68
C LEU A 6 3.57 6.46 -0.05
N ARG A 7 2.52 6.97 0.62
CA ARG A 7 1.19 7.13 0.03
C ARG A 7 1.23 8.00 -1.23
N LYS A 8 1.98 9.11 -1.17
CA LYS A 8 2.17 10.01 -2.31
C LYS A 8 2.88 9.30 -3.48
N GLU A 9 3.98 8.60 -3.23
CA GLU A 9 4.74 7.91 -4.28
C GLU A 9 3.92 6.80 -4.96
N LEU A 10 3.18 5.99 -4.20
CA LEU A 10 2.33 4.93 -4.77
C LEU A 10 1.15 5.52 -5.56
N TYR A 11 0.56 6.62 -5.10
CA TYR A 11 -0.48 7.31 -5.87
C TYR A 11 0.09 7.95 -7.15
N GLU A 12 1.26 8.58 -7.07
CA GLU A 12 1.86 9.26 -8.21
C GLU A 12 2.31 8.27 -9.29
N LYS A 13 2.95 7.16 -8.90
CA LYS A 13 3.50 6.17 -9.83
C LYS A 13 2.47 5.16 -10.32
N GLU A 14 1.65 4.65 -9.41
CA GLU A 14 0.77 3.49 -9.66
C GLU A 14 -0.72 3.85 -9.61
N GLY A 15 -1.06 5.08 -9.23
CA GLY A 15 -2.46 5.51 -9.04
C GLY A 15 -3.17 4.84 -7.87
N LEU A 16 -2.42 4.17 -6.99
CA LEU A 16 -2.96 3.43 -5.86
C LEU A 16 -3.09 4.33 -4.63
N ARG A 17 -4.29 4.35 -4.04
CA ARG A 17 -4.46 4.82 -2.66
C ARG A 17 -4.29 3.65 -1.71
N ILE A 18 -3.55 3.86 -0.63
CA ILE A 18 -3.36 2.85 0.39
C ILE A 18 -3.65 3.41 1.78
N ARG A 19 -4.08 2.53 2.68
CA ARG A 19 -4.06 2.66 4.13
C ARG A 19 -2.80 1.97 4.65
N VAL A 20 -2.15 2.55 5.66
CA VAL A 20 -0.99 1.96 6.33
C VAL A 20 -1.34 1.76 7.78
N TYR A 21 -1.00 0.60 8.35
CA TYR A 21 -1.27 0.27 9.75
C TYR A 21 -0.05 0.47 10.63
N THR A 22 -0.27 0.73 11.93
CA THR A 22 0.82 0.87 12.91
C THR A 22 1.43 -0.48 13.28
N SER A 23 0.67 -1.57 13.13
CA SER A 23 1.06 -2.95 13.45
C SER A 23 0.63 -3.97 12.39
N ALA A 24 1.29 -5.15 12.31
CA ALA A 24 0.87 -6.25 11.42
C ALA A 24 -0.45 -6.88 11.86
N THR A 25 -0.79 -6.76 13.14
CA THR A 25 -1.92 -7.44 13.78
C THR A 25 -3.00 -6.47 14.25
N ASN A 26 -2.65 -5.19 14.42
CA ASN A 26 -3.56 -4.15 14.85
C ASN A 26 -4.24 -3.48 13.66
N SER A 27 -5.46 -3.00 13.87
CA SER A 27 -6.26 -2.22 12.93
C SER A 27 -6.03 -0.71 13.05
N GLU A 28 -5.16 -0.27 13.97
CA GLU A 28 -4.81 1.15 14.10
C GLU A 28 -4.07 1.66 12.85
N ILE A 29 -4.54 2.79 12.32
CA ILE A 29 -4.02 3.42 11.11
C ILE A 29 -2.85 4.32 11.47
N ALA A 30 -1.75 4.18 10.74
CA ALA A 30 -0.58 5.02 10.91
C ALA A 30 -0.87 6.46 10.48
N SER A 31 -0.52 7.41 11.35
CA SER A 31 -0.47 8.84 11.02
C SER A 31 0.55 9.11 9.91
N ASP A 32 0.25 10.12 9.10
CA ASP A 32 1.09 10.60 7.99
C ASP A 32 2.52 10.97 8.40
N ASP A 33 2.69 11.48 9.63
CA ASP A 33 3.99 11.87 10.20
C ASP A 33 4.78 10.65 10.72
N SER A 34 4.16 9.48 10.77
CA SER A 34 4.85 8.24 11.15
C SER A 34 5.90 7.89 10.10
N THR A 35 7.02 7.34 10.55
CA THR A 35 8.04 6.81 9.64
C THR A 35 7.77 5.35 9.32
N LEU A 36 8.15 4.89 8.12
CA LEU A 36 8.06 3.46 7.79
C LEU A 36 8.86 2.61 8.78
N ARG A 37 9.96 3.12 9.33
CA ARG A 37 10.73 2.43 10.36
C ARG A 37 9.92 2.19 11.64
N LYS A 38 9.04 3.12 12.02
CA LYS A 38 8.20 3.01 13.22
C LYS A 38 7.06 2.01 13.04
N VAL A 39 6.54 1.90 11.83
CA VAL A 39 5.39 1.04 11.50
C VAL A 39 5.80 -0.25 10.79
N SER A 40 7.11 -0.49 10.64
CA SER A 40 7.65 -1.72 10.08
C SER A 40 7.97 -2.71 11.18
N PHE A 41 7.58 -3.97 10.98
CA PHE A 41 7.87 -5.08 11.88
C PHE A 41 9.16 -5.81 11.51
N MET A 42 9.82 -5.40 10.43
CA MET A 42 11.05 -6.02 9.93
C MET A 42 12.07 -4.97 9.47
N ARG A 43 13.29 -5.43 9.20
CA ARG A 43 14.31 -4.57 8.58
C ARG A 43 13.91 -4.33 7.12
N ILE A 44 13.59 -3.08 6.79
CA ILE A 44 13.15 -2.67 5.45
C ILE A 44 14.31 -2.88 4.46
N PRO A 45 14.18 -3.73 3.43
CA PRO A 45 15.16 -3.87 2.37
C PRO A 45 15.31 -2.57 1.58
N THR A 46 16.50 -2.34 1.04
CA THR A 46 16.83 -1.15 0.25
C THR A 46 16.31 -1.20 -1.19
N SER A 47 15.77 -2.35 -1.63
CA SER A 47 15.27 -2.57 -2.99
C SER A 47 13.78 -2.25 -3.14
N PHE A 48 13.41 -1.66 -4.27
CA PHE A 48 12.03 -1.37 -4.64
C PHE A 48 11.30 -2.64 -5.11
N ILE A 49 10.00 -2.79 -4.81
CA ILE A 49 9.17 -3.86 -5.37
C ILE A 49 8.85 -3.48 -6.82
N GLU A 50 9.12 -4.37 -7.77
CA GLU A 50 8.58 -4.24 -9.13
C GLU A 50 7.09 -4.62 -9.10
N LEU A 51 6.22 -3.64 -9.40
CA LEU A 51 4.78 -3.85 -9.44
C LEU A 51 4.34 -4.18 -10.86
N ARG A 52 3.42 -5.14 -10.98
CA ARG A 52 2.80 -5.53 -12.24
C ARG A 52 1.31 -5.20 -12.18
N GLY A 53 0.79 -4.55 -13.20
CA GLY A 53 -0.61 -4.11 -13.24
C GLY A 53 -1.65 -5.24 -13.10
N ASN A 54 -1.31 -6.45 -13.54
CA ASN A 54 -2.15 -7.64 -13.41
C ASN A 54 -2.01 -8.37 -12.07
N MET A 55 -1.12 -7.91 -11.17
CA MET A 55 -1.01 -8.44 -9.82
C MET A 55 -2.32 -8.19 -9.06
N LEU A 56 -2.76 -9.19 -8.28
CA LEU A 56 -3.91 -9.04 -7.39
C LEU A 56 -3.55 -8.15 -6.19
N VAL A 57 -4.54 -7.43 -5.69
CA VAL A 57 -4.41 -6.61 -4.47
C VAL A 57 -3.91 -7.45 -3.30
N ASP A 58 -4.43 -8.66 -3.12
CA ASP A 58 -3.97 -9.58 -2.05
C ASP A 58 -2.46 -9.85 -2.13
N ASN A 59 -1.97 -10.16 -3.33
CA ASN A 59 -0.56 -10.46 -3.55
C ASN A 59 0.31 -9.22 -3.31
N PHE A 60 -0.16 -8.05 -3.71
CA PHE A 60 0.55 -6.79 -3.46
C PHE A 60 0.67 -6.49 -1.96
N GLU A 61 -0.44 -6.58 -1.22
CA GLU A 61 -0.45 -6.31 0.23
C GLU A 61 0.42 -7.32 1.00
N LYS A 62 0.34 -8.61 0.67
CA LYS A 62 1.19 -9.65 1.23
C LYS A 62 2.66 -9.39 0.95
N LEU A 63 3.00 -9.07 -0.30
CA LEU A 63 4.39 -8.80 -0.69
C LEU A 63 4.93 -7.56 0.03
N PHE A 64 4.09 -6.53 0.24
CA PHE A 64 4.47 -5.35 1.02
C PHE A 64 4.74 -5.70 2.50
N LEU A 65 3.91 -6.55 3.09
CA LEU A 65 4.12 -7.05 4.45
C LEU A 65 5.38 -7.92 4.55
N GLU A 66 5.57 -8.87 3.64
CA GLU A 66 6.71 -9.80 3.65
C GLU A 66 8.04 -9.12 3.35
N ARG A 67 8.06 -8.16 2.42
CA ARG A 67 9.29 -7.47 2.03
C ARG A 67 9.59 -6.32 2.96
N PHE A 68 8.60 -5.49 3.28
CA PHE A 68 8.83 -4.25 4.03
C PHE A 68 8.42 -4.31 5.48
N GLY A 69 7.78 -5.40 5.93
CA GLY A 69 7.25 -5.47 7.28
C GLY A 69 6.15 -4.45 7.52
N VAL A 70 5.49 -3.93 6.49
CA VAL A 70 4.45 -2.90 6.64
C VAL A 70 3.14 -3.47 6.14
N ARG A 71 2.13 -3.51 7.02
CA ARG A 71 0.77 -3.88 6.62
C ARG A 71 0.12 -2.69 5.93
N ILE A 72 -0.41 -2.93 4.74
CA ILE A 72 -1.14 -1.95 3.96
C ILE A 72 -2.48 -2.53 3.50
N GLU A 73 -3.38 -1.65 3.09
CA GLU A 73 -4.63 -2.01 2.44
C GLU A 73 -4.89 -1.07 1.27
N VAL A 74 -5.21 -1.62 0.09
CA VAL A 74 -5.51 -0.80 -1.10
C VAL A 74 -6.94 -0.28 -1.01
N LEU A 75 -7.10 1.02 -1.29
CA LEU A 75 -8.37 1.73 -1.15
C LEU A 75 -8.96 2.13 -2.50
N GLY A 76 -10.28 2.07 -2.59
CA GLY A 76 -11.09 2.58 -3.69
C GLY A 76 -11.27 4.10 -3.64
N LYS A 77 -12.09 4.62 -4.55
CA LYS A 77 -12.42 6.06 -4.62
C LYS A 77 -13.22 6.54 -3.40
N ASP A 78 -14.08 5.66 -2.89
CA ASP A 78 -14.90 5.83 -1.69
C ASP A 78 -14.08 5.81 -0.39
N GLY A 79 -12.81 5.41 -0.46
CA GLY A 79 -11.93 5.29 0.71
C GLY A 79 -12.06 3.95 1.42
N GLU A 80 -12.86 3.03 0.88
CA GLU A 80 -13.03 1.67 1.38
C GLU A 80 -12.02 0.71 0.77
N ALA A 81 -11.79 -0.42 1.42
CA ALA A 81 -10.91 -1.45 0.93
C ALA A 81 -11.45 -2.03 -0.39
N VAL A 82 -10.59 -2.14 -1.41
CA VAL A 82 -10.98 -2.85 -2.64
C VAL A 82 -10.95 -4.36 -2.43
N SER A 83 -11.63 -5.10 -3.32
CA SER A 83 -11.57 -6.57 -3.32
C SER A 83 -10.14 -7.08 -3.47
N LYS A 84 -9.81 -8.13 -2.70
CA LYS A 84 -8.51 -8.79 -2.70
C LYS A 84 -8.20 -9.49 -4.04
N ASP A 85 -9.24 -9.88 -4.77
CA ASP A 85 -9.16 -10.49 -6.10
C ASP A 85 -9.12 -9.46 -7.24
N LEU A 86 -9.12 -8.16 -6.92
CA LEU A 86 -9.00 -7.11 -7.91
C LEU A 86 -7.54 -6.96 -8.35
N SER A 87 -7.29 -6.79 -9.65
CA SER A 87 -5.95 -6.45 -10.15
C SER A 87 -5.58 -5.00 -9.85
N LEU A 88 -4.30 -4.69 -9.63
CA LEU A 88 -3.82 -3.32 -9.37
C LEU A 88 -4.23 -2.32 -10.45
N ASN A 89 -4.22 -2.68 -11.74
CA ASN A 89 -4.69 -1.79 -12.82
C ASN A 89 -6.17 -1.42 -12.68
N LYS A 90 -7.01 -2.35 -12.21
CA LYS A 90 -8.42 -2.04 -11.95
C LYS A 90 -8.61 -1.22 -10.67
N ALA A 91 -7.70 -1.36 -9.70
CA ALA A 91 -7.67 -0.54 -8.49
C ALA A 91 -7.04 0.85 -8.73
N ASN A 92 -6.35 1.06 -9.85
CA ASN A 92 -5.69 2.31 -10.21
C ASN A 92 -6.72 3.43 -10.39
N LEU A 93 -6.70 4.41 -9.49
CA LEU A 93 -7.69 5.48 -9.46
C LEU A 93 -7.48 6.54 -10.54
N LYS A 94 -6.29 6.60 -11.14
CA LYS A 94 -6.00 7.51 -12.26
C LYS A 94 -6.57 7.01 -13.58
N GLU A 95 -6.70 5.70 -13.75
CA GLU A 95 -7.24 5.08 -14.97
C GLU A 95 -8.75 4.90 -14.93
N GLN A 96 -9.39 5.03 -13.76
CA GLN A 96 -10.85 4.98 -13.61
C GLN A 96 -11.57 6.29 -14.04
N VAL A 97 -10.99 7.08 -14.95
CA VAL A 97 -11.66 8.24 -15.55
C VAL A 97 -12.15 7.84 -16.93
N VAL A 98 -13.39 7.34 -16.98
CA VAL A 98 -14.26 7.32 -18.16
C VAL A 98 -15.64 7.77 -17.71
#